data_AF-A0A381US60-F1
#
_entry.id   AF-A0A381US60-F1
#
_cell.length_a   1.000
_cell.length_b   1.000
_cell.length_c   1.000
_cell.angle_alpha   90.00
_cell.angle_beta   90.00
_cell.angle_gamma   90.00
#
_symmetry.space_group_name_H-M   'P 1'
#
loop_
_entity.id
_entity.type
_entity.pdbx_description
1 polymer ?
#
loop_
_entity_poly.entity_id
_entity_poly.type
_entity_poly.pdbx_seq_one_letter_code
_entity_poly.pdbx_strand_id
1 'polypeptide(L)'
;VGLSDHTMGLGAALAAVAHGATIIEKYFTLRRADGGVDSAFSLEPDEMQQLVIETERAWQAIGKVEYDFTKAEKGSSAFRRSLYIAKKYKIL
;
A
#
# COMPACT_ATOMS: atom_id res chain seq x y z
N VAL A 1 -9.94 -13.39 -3.37
CA VAL A 1 -11.07 -12.47 -3.11
C VAL A 1 -10.81 -11.20 -3.91
N GLY A 2 -11.84 -10.53 -4.42
CA GLY A 2 -11.71 -9.29 -5.21
C GLY A 2 -12.73 -8.23 -4.80
N LEU A 3 -12.62 -7.02 -5.36
CA LEU A 3 -13.57 -5.92 -5.18
C LEU A 3 -14.12 -5.48 -6.54
N SER A 4 -15.45 -5.45 -6.68
CA SER A 4 -16.12 -4.63 -7.69
C SER A 4 -16.52 -3.31 -7.03
N ASP A 5 -15.97 -2.21 -7.55
CA ASP A 5 -15.95 -0.92 -6.90
C ASP A 5 -16.80 0.11 -7.65
N HIS A 6 -17.80 0.67 -6.97
CA HIS A 6 -18.72 1.68 -7.48
C HIS A 6 -18.55 3.05 -6.79
N THR A 7 -17.48 3.24 -6.02
CA THR A 7 -17.20 4.54 -5.38
C THR A 7 -16.53 5.51 -6.35
N MET A 8 -16.57 6.81 -6.07
CA MET A 8 -15.72 7.77 -6.78
C MET A 8 -14.24 7.55 -6.44
N GLY A 9 -13.35 7.75 -7.42
CA GLY A 9 -11.90 7.72 -7.24
C GLY A 9 -11.35 6.33 -6.90
N LEU A 10 -10.15 6.30 -6.30
CA LEU A 10 -9.33 5.10 -6.14
C LEU A 10 -9.30 4.52 -4.72
N GLY A 11 -9.76 5.28 -3.73
CA GLY A 11 -9.51 4.97 -2.31
C GLY A 11 -10.00 3.58 -1.88
N ALA A 12 -11.21 3.18 -2.31
CA ALA A 12 -11.76 1.87 -1.98
C ALA A 12 -10.97 0.73 -2.65
N ALA A 13 -10.62 0.87 -3.92
CA ALA A 13 -9.74 -0.07 -4.62
C ALA A 13 -8.38 -0.25 -3.94
N LEU A 14 -7.71 0.84 -3.53
CA LEU A 14 -6.42 0.77 -2.84
C LEU A 14 -6.53 0.10 -1.47
N ALA A 15 -7.58 0.43 -0.70
CA ALA A 15 -7.85 -0.22 0.57
C ALA A 15 -8.11 -1.73 0.39
N ALA A 16 -8.85 -2.12 -0.65
CA ALA A 16 -9.09 -3.53 -0.95
C ALA A 16 -7.80 -4.28 -1.27
N VAL A 17 -6.89 -3.69 -2.06
CA VAL A 17 -5.56 -4.27 -2.32
C VAL A 17 -4.78 -4.42 -1.02
N ALA A 18 -4.77 -3.41 -0.15
CA ALA A 18 -4.12 -3.49 1.17
C ALA A 18 -4.71 -4.61 2.05
N HIS A 19 -5.99 -4.95 1.87
CA HIS A 19 -6.66 -6.07 2.52
C HIS A 19 -6.53 -7.42 1.78
N GLY A 20 -5.70 -7.49 0.73
CA GLY A 20 -5.40 -8.74 0.01
C GLY A 20 -6.35 -9.06 -1.14
N ALA A 21 -7.11 -8.08 -1.65
CA ALA A 21 -7.83 -8.25 -2.90
C ALA A 21 -6.85 -8.50 -4.06
N THR A 22 -7.14 -9.52 -4.87
CA THR A 22 -6.29 -9.92 -6.01
C THR A 22 -6.87 -9.50 -7.36
N ILE A 23 -8.09 -8.98 -7.37
CA ILE A 23 -8.82 -8.50 -8.54
C ILE A 23 -9.59 -7.24 -8.12
N ILE A 24 -9.47 -6.17 -8.92
CA ILE A 24 -10.24 -4.95 -8.80
C ILE A 24 -11.01 -4.75 -10.11
N GLU A 25 -12.31 -4.54 -10.00
CA GLU A 25 -13.18 -4.15 -11.12
C GLU A 25 -13.70 -2.73 -10.86
N LYS A 26 -13.65 -1.89 -11.90
CA LYS A 26 -14.05 -0.48 -11.85
C LYS A 26 -14.74 -0.09 -13.15
N TYR A 27 -15.70 0.81 -13.05
CA TYR A 27 -16.35 1.39 -14.22
C TYR A 27 -15.40 2.31 -14.97
N PHE A 28 -15.52 2.31 -16.29
CA PHE A 28 -14.66 3.07 -17.18
C PHE A 28 -15.49 3.79 -18.24
N THR A 29 -15.14 5.04 -18.52
CA THR A 29 -15.70 5.83 -19.62
C THR A 29 -14.60 6.62 -20.31
N LEU A 30 -14.80 6.97 -21.58
CA LEU A 30 -13.85 7.83 -22.30
C LEU A 30 -13.88 9.26 -21.76
N ARG A 31 -15.08 9.78 -21.51
CA ARG A 31 -15.32 11.09 -20.89
C ARG A 31 -16.62 11.05 -20.13
N ARG A 32 -16.61 11.52 -18.88
CA ARG A 32 -17.82 11.59 -18.06
C ARG A 32 -18.84 12.57 -18.62
N ALA A 33 -18.35 13.63 -19.26
CA ALA A 33 -19.16 14.66 -19.89
C ALA A 33 -20.07 14.14 -21.01
N ASP A 34 -19.77 12.98 -21.60
CA ASP A 34 -20.61 12.36 -22.64
C ASP A 34 -21.91 11.76 -22.07
N GLY A 35 -22.07 11.75 -20.75
CA GLY A 35 -23.27 11.25 -20.06
C GLY A 35 -23.33 9.73 -19.99
N GLY A 36 -24.48 9.20 -19.56
CA GLY A 36 -24.69 7.77 -19.32
C GLY A 36 -25.01 7.47 -17.86
N VAL A 37 -25.73 6.37 -17.61
CA VAL A 37 -26.27 6.03 -16.29
C VAL A 37 -25.18 5.86 -15.22
N ASP A 38 -24.02 5.32 -15.61
CA ASP A 38 -22.90 5.04 -14.70
C ASP A 38 -21.74 6.05 -14.83
N SER A 39 -21.92 7.09 -15.64
CA SER A 39 -20.85 8.02 -16.00
C SER A 39 -20.31 8.78 -14.78
N ALA A 40 -21.18 9.15 -13.84
CA ALA A 40 -20.82 10.01 -12.72
C ALA A 40 -19.73 9.43 -11.80
N PHE A 41 -19.54 8.11 -11.74
CA PHE A 41 -18.54 7.45 -10.90
C PHE A 41 -17.54 6.59 -11.69
N SER A 42 -17.68 6.53 -13.01
CA SER A 42 -16.72 5.86 -13.89
C SER A 42 -15.38 6.59 -13.88
N LEU A 43 -14.29 5.83 -14.04
CA LEU A 43 -12.96 6.39 -14.27
C LEU A 43 -12.79 6.80 -15.74
N GLU A 44 -12.11 7.91 -15.94
CA GLU A 44 -11.59 8.35 -17.23
C GLU A 44 -10.21 7.72 -17.53
N PRO A 45 -9.67 7.82 -18.76
CA PRO A 45 -8.42 7.16 -19.16
C PRO A 45 -7.22 7.41 -18.25
N ASP A 46 -7.03 8.64 -17.78
CA ASP A 46 -5.96 9.03 -16.87
C ASP A 46 -6.16 8.45 -15.47
N GLU A 47 -7.39 8.47 -14.96
CA GLU A 47 -7.73 7.86 -13.66
C GLU A 47 -7.61 6.34 -13.68
N MET A 48 -7.96 5.69 -14.80
CA MET A 48 -7.77 4.25 -14.98
C MET A 48 -6.28 3.89 -15.02
N GLN A 49 -5.45 4.71 -15.66
CA GLN A 49 -3.99 4.56 -15.61
C GLN A 49 -3.48 4.72 -14.17
N GLN A 50 -3.99 5.70 -13.42
CA GLN A 50 -3.65 5.87 -12.01
C GLN A 50 -4.09 4.67 -11.17
N LEU A 51 -5.26 4.09 -11.43
CA LEU A 51 -5.72 2.88 -10.73
C LEU A 51 -4.70 1.76 -10.88
N VAL A 52 -4.20 1.50 -12.09
CA VAL A 52 -3.18 0.47 -12.34
C VAL A 52 -1.89 0.75 -11.57
N ILE A 53 -1.35 1.97 -11.70
CA ILE A 53 -0.08 2.35 -11.07
C ILE A 53 -0.18 2.29 -9.54
N GLU A 54 -1.23 2.86 -8.97
CA GLU A 54 -1.36 2.97 -7.52
C GLU A 54 -1.75 1.65 -6.86
N THR A 55 -2.52 0.78 -7.53
CA THR A 55 -2.79 -0.57 -7.01
C THR A 55 -1.54 -1.45 -7.02
N GLU A 56 -0.68 -1.35 -8.04
CA GLU A 56 0.62 -2.02 -8.06
C GLU A 56 1.51 -1.51 -6.91
N ARG A 57 1.61 -0.19 -6.74
CA ARG A 57 2.39 0.42 -5.65
C ARG A 57 1.87 0.00 -4.28
N ALA A 58 0.55 0.03 -4.08
CA ALA A 58 -0.08 -0.42 -2.83
C ALA A 58 0.25 -1.88 -2.55
N TRP A 59 0.14 -2.76 -3.55
CA TRP A 59 0.50 -4.16 -3.42
C TRP A 59 1.98 -4.37 -3.05
N GLN A 60 2.89 -3.67 -3.73
CA GLN A 60 4.33 -3.72 -3.43
C GLN A 60 4.63 -3.21 -2.01
N ALA A 61 3.93 -2.17 -1.55
CA ALA A 61 4.14 -1.54 -0.25
C ALA A 61 3.70 -2.41 0.93
N ILE A 62 2.77 -3.36 0.74
CA ILE A 62 2.40 -4.34 1.78
C ILE A 62 3.64 -5.13 2.22
N GLY A 63 4.53 -5.44 1.28
CA GLY A 63 5.78 -6.15 1.56
C GLY A 63 5.54 -7.53 2.18
N LYS A 64 6.47 -7.94 3.04
CA LYS A 64 6.39 -9.18 3.82
C LYS A 64 6.78 -8.86 5.26
N VAL A 65 6.13 -9.52 6.22
CA VAL A 65 6.53 -9.41 7.62
C VAL A 65 7.93 -9.99 7.77
N GLU A 66 8.89 -9.16 8.16
CA GLU A 66 10.26 -9.53 8.45
C GLU A 66 10.69 -8.85 9.75
N TYR A 67 11.18 -9.63 10.70
CA TYR A 67 11.63 -9.14 12.01
C TYR A 67 13.15 -8.96 12.08
N ASP A 68 13.87 -9.41 11.05
CA ASP A 68 15.30 -9.24 10.92
C ASP A 68 15.65 -7.86 10.34
N PHE A 69 16.91 -7.47 10.49
CA PHE A 69 17.40 -6.22 9.90
C PHE A 69 17.54 -6.35 8.39
N THR A 70 17.02 -5.37 7.68
CA THR A 70 17.37 -5.21 6.27
C THR A 70 18.88 -4.99 6.12
N LYS A 71 19.42 -5.31 4.94
CA LYS A 71 20.85 -5.10 4.66
C LYS A 71 21.26 -3.64 4.87
N ALA A 72 20.38 -2.70 4.56
CA ALA A 72 20.60 -1.27 4.77
C ALA A 72 20.66 -0.90 6.26
N GLU A 73 19.85 -1.54 7.11
CA GLU A 73 19.80 -1.24 8.55
C GLU A 73 20.97 -1.82 9.35
N LYS A 74 21.68 -2.83 8.83
CA LYS A 74 22.81 -3.46 9.53
C LYS A 74 23.90 -2.46 9.92
N GLY A 75 24.20 -1.49 9.06
CA GLY A 75 25.18 -0.42 9.36
C GLY A 75 24.76 0.48 10.52
N SER A 76 23.45 0.66 10.71
CA SER A 76 22.88 1.50 11.77
C SER A 76 22.86 0.82 13.14
N SER A 77 23.19 -0.48 13.22
CA SER A 77 23.21 -1.23 14.48
C SER A 77 24.16 -0.63 15.53
N ALA A 78 25.28 -0.02 15.09
CA ALA A 78 26.25 0.64 15.96
C ALA A 78 25.72 1.86 16.71
N PHE A 79 24.64 2.49 16.23
CA PHE A 79 24.04 3.68 16.85
C PHE A 79 22.89 3.34 17.82
N ARG A 80 22.56 2.06 17.98
CA ARG A 80 21.50 1.64 18.90
C ARG A 80 21.99 1.68 20.34
N ARG A 81 21.09 2.05 21.25
CA ARG A 81 21.39 2.02 22.69
C ARG A 81 21.66 0.57 23.11
N SER A 82 22.70 0.37 23.89
CA SER A 82 23.02 -0.90 24.55
C SER A 82 23.01 -0.73 26.06
N LEU A 83 23.03 -1.85 26.77
CA LEU A 83 23.25 -1.86 28.21
C LEU A 83 24.73 -1.70 28.49
N TYR A 84 25.05 -0.83 29.43
CA TYR A 84 26.40 -0.61 29.91
C TYR A 84 26.43 -0.76 31.42
N ILE A 85 27.54 -1.28 31.94
CA ILE A 85 27.74 -1.38 33.39
C ILE A 85 28.07 0.01 33.92
N ALA A 86 27.11 0.63 34.60
CA ALA A 86 27.28 1.95 35.22
C ALA A 86 27.99 1.89 36.58
N LYS A 87 28.06 0.70 37.22
CA LYS A 87 28.71 0.50 38.52
C LYS A 87 29.26 -0.92 38.64
N LYS A 88 30.42 -1.07 39.30
CA LYS A 88 31.08 -2.37 39.53
C LYS A 88 30.12 -3.34 40.23
N TYR A 89 29.98 -4.56 39.68
CA TYR A 89 29.20 -5.65 40.27
C TYR A 89 30.14 -6.79 40.73
N LYS A 90 29.72 -7.56 41.73
CA LYS A 90 30.44 -8.76 42.21
C LYS A 90 29.84 -10.00 41.55
N ILE A 91 30.70 -10.92 41.11
CA ILE A 91 30.33 -12.29 40.72
C ILE A 91 30.56 -13.15 41.97
N LEU A 92 29.58 -13.99 42.33
CA LEU A 92 29.64 -14.91 43.48
C LEU A 92 30.58 -16.09 43.22
#